data_AF-A0A954CRD5-F1
#
_entry.id   AF-A0A954CRD5-F1
#
_cell.length_a   1.000
_cell.length_b   1.000
_cell.length_c   1.000
_cell.angle_alpha   90.00
_cell.angle_beta   90.00
_cell.angle_gamma   90.00
#
_symmetry.space_group_name_H-M   'P 1'
#
loop_
_entity.id
_entity.type
_entity.pdbx_description
1 polymer ?
#
loop_
_entity_poly.entity_id
_entity_poly.type
_entity_poly.pdbx_seq_one_letter_code
_entity_poly.pdbx_strand_id
1 'polypeptide(L)'
;MIVSLRGRPFSVSPVKLLTSFSFMLAGVLLCFAALTHDGGPAEFFRLGGIVDTAASAIGYESGNDGVLIAASKARSWVQDDKAWEQGSMWGSGWNATYGILTIVLGLAGAGLALATAKKFFGQVKAAAPGNERMVEIAEHVREGAMAYLVRQRRIVLPVLLGTAVVIGLINFAGPHWWLGLFVIVGLATGGACSFLTGWWGMRTATMASSRTAWACKEGGLNAGLQVAFKAGAVMGLSVVGLGIAFITFWFFIMVGLVDIAEGVTLNDVSNAMITFGLGASLVALFARVGGGIFTKAADVGADLVGKVEAGIPEDDPRNPATIADNVGDNVGDVAGMGADLYESYVGSILAAIALSWSAALALNKNPFGFAMAPVAIAAFGIILSVFSTRFVKTDEGATLHQLLGSLHKGVNVASISVGVFALPICFLAFREMGFFMWLAVVTGLGAGLVIAWGSERYTAYDYEPTQGIAKQSVTGPATVIIGGLAVGMMSTWIPIMTVAVATLLAFGFGGG
;
A
#
# COMPACT_ATOMS: atom_id res chain seq x y z
N MET A 1 -0.51 16.04 27.04
CA MET A 1 -0.35 17.10 26.04
C MET A 1 -1.61 17.94 26.05
N ILE A 2 -1.48 19.23 26.32
CA ILE A 2 -2.58 20.18 26.12
C ILE A 2 -2.39 20.74 24.72
N VAL A 3 -3.26 20.33 23.79
CA VAL A 3 -3.31 20.92 22.45
C VAL A 3 -4.38 22.00 22.50
N SER A 4 -4.01 23.26 22.26
CA SER A 4 -4.98 24.36 22.21
C SER A 4 -5.38 24.58 20.76
N LEU A 5 -6.66 24.36 20.45
CA LEU A 5 -7.26 24.67 19.15
C LEU A 5 -8.49 25.54 19.40
N ARG A 6 -8.52 26.74 18.78
CA ARG A 6 -9.56 27.79 18.98
C ARG A 6 -9.76 28.21 20.45
N GLY A 7 -8.69 28.31 21.24
CA GLY A 7 -8.75 28.79 22.63
C GLY A 7 -9.41 27.83 23.62
N ARG A 8 -9.79 26.61 23.18
CA ARG A 8 -10.24 25.53 24.07
C ARG A 8 -9.08 24.57 24.33
N PRO A 9 -8.70 24.33 25.59
CA PRO A 9 -7.63 23.39 25.92
C PRO A 9 -8.13 21.95 25.78
N PHE A 10 -7.55 21.18 24.85
CA PHE A 10 -7.79 19.75 24.73
C PHE A 10 -6.74 18.99 25.53
N SER A 11 -7.18 18.38 26.63
CA SER A 11 -6.34 17.53 27.48
C SER A 11 -6.26 16.11 26.90
N VAL A 12 -5.19 15.83 26.16
CA VAL A 12 -4.82 14.45 25.80
C VAL A 12 -3.85 13.95 26.86
N SER A 13 -4.31 13.10 27.76
CA SER A 13 -3.46 12.54 28.82
C SER A 13 -2.35 11.68 28.19
N PRO A 14 -1.05 12.01 28.41
CA PRO A 14 0.06 11.17 27.95
C PRO A 14 -0.03 9.76 28.52
N VAL A 15 -0.54 9.63 29.74
CA VAL A 15 -0.82 8.34 30.37
C VAL A 15 -1.85 7.58 29.55
N LYS A 16 -3.00 8.18 29.18
CA LYS A 16 -4.01 7.49 28.33
C LYS A 16 -3.42 7.06 26.97
N LEU A 17 -2.56 7.87 26.37
CA LEU A 17 -1.89 7.56 25.10
C LEU A 17 -0.91 6.38 25.22
N LEU A 18 -0.06 6.41 26.24
CA LEU A 18 0.86 5.32 26.59
C LEU A 18 0.10 4.05 26.98
N THR A 19 -0.99 4.19 27.75
CA THR A 19 -1.81 3.05 28.14
C THR A 19 -2.42 2.40 26.89
N SER A 20 -3.02 3.16 25.97
CA SER A 20 -3.57 2.63 24.72
C SER A 20 -2.53 1.93 23.84
N PHE A 21 -1.30 2.45 23.76
CA PHE A 21 -0.21 1.81 23.03
C PHE A 21 0.29 0.52 23.72
N SER A 22 0.48 0.56 25.04
CA SER A 22 0.80 -0.61 25.86
C SER A 22 -0.29 -1.67 25.84
N PHE A 23 -1.56 -1.27 25.69
CA PHE A 23 -2.71 -2.15 25.53
C PHE A 23 -2.74 -2.86 24.19
N MET A 24 -2.43 -2.13 23.13
CA MET A 24 -2.32 -2.71 21.79
C MET A 24 -1.18 -3.74 21.75
N LEU A 25 -0.06 -3.43 22.41
CA LEU A 25 1.06 -4.35 22.59
C LEU A 25 0.70 -5.55 23.48
N ALA A 26 -0.03 -5.34 24.58
CA ALA A 26 -0.53 -6.40 25.47
C ALA A 26 -1.57 -7.29 24.78
N GLY A 27 -2.42 -6.74 23.90
CA GLY A 27 -3.34 -7.50 23.06
C GLY A 27 -2.62 -8.41 22.08
N VAL A 28 -1.51 -7.93 21.49
CA VAL A 28 -0.63 -8.76 20.64
C VAL A 28 0.02 -9.89 21.44
N LEU A 29 0.49 -9.62 22.66
CA LEU A 29 1.08 -10.63 23.54
C LEU A 29 0.05 -11.67 24.02
N LEU A 30 -1.17 -11.25 24.34
CA LEU A 30 -2.29 -12.15 24.68
C LEU A 30 -2.72 -13.02 23.50
N CYS A 31 -2.64 -12.51 22.26
CA CYS A 31 -2.92 -13.31 21.06
C CYS A 31 -1.81 -14.35 20.78
N PHE A 32 -0.55 -14.03 21.08
CA PHE A 32 0.56 -15.01 20.99
C PHE A 32 0.42 -16.14 22.02
N ALA A 33 -0.04 -15.84 23.24
CA ALA A 33 -0.33 -16.84 24.26
C ALA A 33 -1.57 -17.71 23.93
N ALA A 34 -2.50 -17.18 23.12
CA ALA A 34 -3.71 -17.90 22.67
C ALA A 34 -3.43 -18.95 21.57
N LEU A 35 -2.38 -18.76 20.77
CA LEU A 35 -1.98 -19.72 19.72
C LEU A 35 -1.34 -21.02 20.26
N THR A 36 -1.06 -21.07 21.57
CA THR A 36 -0.41 -22.20 22.24
C THR A 36 -1.35 -22.98 23.17
N HIS A 37 -2.67 -22.72 23.13
CA HIS A 37 -3.64 -23.32 24.06
C HIS A 37 -4.61 -24.30 23.37
N ASP A 38 -4.79 -25.49 23.94
CA ASP A 38 -5.48 -26.65 23.34
C ASP A 38 -7.03 -26.55 23.27
N GLY A 39 -7.60 -25.42 23.65
CA GLY A 39 -9.05 -25.17 23.67
C GLY A 39 -9.50 -24.43 22.41
N GLY A 40 -10.42 -25.02 21.64
CA GLY A 40 -10.88 -24.47 20.35
C GLY A 40 -11.54 -23.08 20.41
N PRO A 41 -11.95 -22.52 19.26
CA PRO A 41 -12.35 -21.11 19.10
C PRO A 41 -13.51 -20.64 19.98
N ALA A 42 -14.35 -21.55 20.50
CA ALA A 42 -15.46 -21.21 21.38
C ALA A 42 -15.03 -20.85 22.81
N GLU A 43 -13.90 -21.40 23.31
CA GLU A 43 -13.33 -21.03 24.61
C GLU A 43 -12.55 -19.71 24.56
N PHE A 44 -12.05 -19.32 23.38
CA PHE A 44 -11.42 -18.02 23.11
C PHE A 44 -12.32 -16.83 23.51
N PHE A 45 -13.64 -16.98 23.39
CA PHE A 45 -14.62 -15.91 23.66
C PHE A 45 -14.88 -15.65 25.15
N ARG A 46 -14.27 -16.42 26.06
CA ARG A 46 -14.24 -16.10 27.50
C ARG A 46 -12.86 -15.52 27.86
N LEU A 47 -12.65 -14.25 27.51
CA LEU A 47 -11.48 -13.42 27.89
C LEU A 47 -11.12 -13.44 29.40
N GLY A 48 -11.95 -14.04 30.27
CA GLY A 48 -11.69 -14.31 31.70
C GLY A 48 -10.65 -15.40 31.92
N GLY A 49 -10.91 -16.60 31.41
CA GLY A 49 -10.06 -17.76 31.69
C GLY A 49 -8.65 -17.59 31.13
N ILE A 50 -8.49 -16.99 29.95
CA ILE A 50 -7.19 -16.90 29.27
C ILE A 50 -6.20 -15.99 30.01
N VAL A 51 -6.68 -14.90 30.61
CA VAL A 51 -5.83 -13.99 31.40
C VAL A 51 -5.37 -14.66 32.69
N ASP A 52 -6.26 -15.40 33.34
CA ASP A 52 -5.97 -16.13 34.58
C ASP A 52 -5.06 -17.35 34.32
N THR A 53 -5.28 -18.07 33.22
CA THR A 53 -4.47 -19.21 32.80
C THR A 53 -3.07 -18.77 32.36
N ALA A 54 -2.95 -17.70 31.57
CA ALA A 54 -1.65 -17.15 31.17
C ALA A 54 -0.85 -16.63 32.37
N ALA A 55 -1.50 -16.03 33.37
CA ALA A 55 -0.87 -15.66 34.63
C ALA A 55 -0.40 -16.89 35.43
N SER A 56 -1.21 -17.96 35.48
CA SER A 56 -0.85 -19.20 36.18
C SER A 56 0.29 -19.98 35.51
N ALA A 57 0.36 -19.99 34.17
CA ALA A 57 1.35 -20.73 33.40
C ALA A 57 2.78 -20.16 33.53
N ILE A 58 2.90 -18.87 33.90
CA ILE A 58 4.17 -18.21 34.19
C ILE A 58 4.43 -18.05 35.71
N GLY A 59 3.64 -18.74 36.55
CA GLY A 59 3.81 -18.75 38.00
C GLY A 59 3.42 -17.43 38.70
N TYR A 60 2.55 -16.63 38.10
CA TYR A 60 2.19 -15.30 38.57
C TYR A 60 0.91 -15.33 39.42
N GLU A 61 1.05 -15.15 40.74
CA GLU A 61 -0.09 -15.02 41.65
C GLU A 61 -0.70 -13.61 41.59
N SER A 62 -2.03 -13.54 41.61
CA SER A 62 -2.84 -12.32 41.43
C SER A 62 -2.68 -11.36 42.61
N GLY A 63 -1.60 -10.59 42.60
CA GLY A 63 -1.30 -9.54 43.57
C GLY A 63 -1.06 -8.20 42.89
N ASN A 64 -2.15 -7.47 42.61
CA ASN A 64 -2.14 -6.02 42.48
C ASN A 64 -1.32 -5.40 41.31
N ASP A 65 -1.36 -5.99 40.11
CA ASP A 65 -0.54 -5.52 38.99
C ASP A 65 -1.32 -4.91 37.81
N GLY A 66 -0.74 -3.84 37.26
CA GLY A 66 -1.35 -2.94 36.27
C GLY A 66 -1.82 -3.60 34.97
N VAL A 67 -1.35 -4.82 34.65
CA VAL A 67 -1.72 -5.58 33.44
C VAL A 67 -3.12 -6.20 33.55
N LEU A 68 -3.53 -6.65 34.74
CA LEU A 68 -4.87 -7.21 34.99
C LEU A 68 -5.92 -6.10 35.12
N ILE A 69 -5.54 -4.98 35.74
CA ILE A 69 -6.34 -3.73 35.73
C ILE A 69 -6.47 -3.21 34.30
N ALA A 70 -5.39 -3.31 33.52
CA ALA A 70 -5.42 -2.97 32.13
C ALA A 70 -6.42 -3.89 31.41
N ALA A 71 -6.23 -5.21 31.43
CA ALA A 71 -7.09 -6.17 30.75
C ALA A 71 -8.58 -6.06 31.18
N SER A 72 -8.87 -5.82 32.47
CA SER A 72 -10.24 -5.61 32.95
C SER A 72 -10.83 -4.28 32.49
N LYS A 73 -10.04 -3.19 32.43
CA LYS A 73 -10.44 -1.94 31.79
C LYS A 73 -10.66 -2.10 30.29
N ALA A 74 -9.77 -2.78 29.57
CA ALA A 74 -9.94 -3.09 28.16
C ALA A 74 -11.22 -3.91 27.91
N ARG A 75 -11.52 -4.90 28.77
CA ARG A 75 -12.78 -5.64 28.74
C ARG A 75 -13.98 -4.73 28.92
N SER A 76 -13.99 -3.89 29.97
CA SER A 76 -15.06 -2.93 30.20
C SER A 76 -15.24 -1.97 29.02
N TRP A 77 -14.15 -1.57 28.34
CA TRP A 77 -14.21 -0.65 27.21
C TRP A 77 -14.64 -1.30 25.90
N VAL A 78 -14.41 -2.60 25.71
CA VAL A 78 -14.95 -3.35 24.56
C VAL A 78 -16.46 -3.58 24.70
N GLN A 79 -16.95 -3.66 25.94
CA GLN A 79 -18.34 -4.00 26.25
C GLN A 79 -19.25 -2.79 26.56
N ASP A 80 -18.69 -1.63 26.88
CA ASP A 80 -19.47 -0.44 27.25
C ASP A 80 -19.79 0.45 26.03
N ASP A 81 -21.00 0.28 25.48
CA ASP A 81 -21.53 1.04 24.33
C ASP A 81 -21.58 2.56 24.58
N LYS A 82 -21.61 2.99 25.86
CA LYS A 82 -21.67 4.41 26.24
C LYS A 82 -20.36 5.18 26.01
N ALA A 83 -19.24 4.48 25.78
CA ALA A 83 -17.96 5.13 25.51
C ALA A 83 -17.93 5.84 24.13
N TRP A 84 -18.75 5.37 23.18
CA TRP A 84 -18.81 5.86 21.79
C TRP A 84 -20.12 6.59 21.50
N GLU A 85 -20.61 7.39 22.45
CA GLU A 85 -21.76 8.28 22.24
C GLU A 85 -21.63 9.04 20.91
N GLN A 86 -22.76 9.23 20.22
CA GLN A 86 -22.86 9.98 18.98
C GLN A 86 -22.31 11.40 19.22
N GLY A 87 -21.10 11.65 18.73
CA GLY A 87 -20.39 12.90 18.96
C GLY A 87 -19.38 13.13 17.85
N SER A 88 -19.14 14.41 17.52
CA SER A 88 -18.23 14.78 16.45
C SER A 88 -16.79 14.39 16.77
N MET A 89 -15.95 14.30 15.73
CA MET A 89 -14.50 14.06 15.88
C MET A 89 -13.82 15.11 16.78
N TRP A 90 -14.45 16.29 16.95
CA TRP A 90 -13.96 17.42 17.71
C TRP A 90 -14.62 17.58 19.09
N GLY A 91 -15.52 16.67 19.47
CA GLY A 91 -16.16 16.63 20.77
C GLY A 91 -15.26 16.09 21.89
N SER A 92 -15.79 15.96 23.11
CA SER A 92 -15.10 15.29 24.22
C SER A 92 -15.52 13.82 24.29
N GLY A 93 -14.58 12.88 24.16
CA GLY A 93 -14.91 11.44 24.24
C GLY A 93 -13.90 10.52 23.55
N TRP A 94 -14.26 9.24 23.44
CA TRP A 94 -13.42 8.22 22.79
C TRP A 94 -13.33 8.41 21.27
N ASN A 95 -14.39 8.89 20.60
CA ASN A 95 -14.38 9.14 19.15
C ASN A 95 -13.29 10.16 18.77
N ALA A 96 -13.21 11.26 19.53
CA ALA A 96 -12.18 12.27 19.34
C ALA A 96 -10.79 11.72 19.63
N THR A 97 -10.63 10.95 20.71
CA THR A 97 -9.33 10.35 21.06
C THR A 97 -8.87 9.34 20.00
N TYR A 98 -9.75 8.47 19.52
CA TYR A 98 -9.45 7.44 18.52
C TYR A 98 -9.24 8.03 17.12
N GLY A 99 -10.06 9.00 16.71
CA GLY A 99 -9.90 9.72 15.45
C GLY A 99 -8.59 10.49 15.41
N ILE A 100 -8.30 11.29 16.44
CA ILE A 100 -7.02 12.03 16.54
C ILE A 100 -5.84 11.05 16.60
N LEU A 101 -5.93 9.96 17.36
CA LEU A 101 -4.86 8.95 17.42
C LEU A 101 -4.63 8.34 16.04
N THR A 102 -5.68 7.97 15.31
CA THR A 102 -5.55 7.36 13.98
C THR A 102 -4.95 8.34 12.97
N ILE A 103 -5.34 9.61 13.02
CA ILE A 103 -4.77 10.67 12.19
C ILE A 103 -3.29 10.87 12.52
N VAL A 104 -2.94 10.94 13.80
CA VAL A 104 -1.55 11.07 14.25
C VAL A 104 -0.72 9.86 13.82
N LEU A 105 -1.27 8.65 13.96
CA LEU A 105 -0.62 7.41 13.52
C LEU A 105 -0.47 7.35 12.00
N GLY A 106 -1.49 7.78 11.25
CA GLY A 106 -1.44 7.91 9.79
C GLY A 106 -0.35 8.86 9.35
N LEU A 107 -0.31 10.08 9.91
CA LEU A 107 0.74 11.05 9.63
C LEU A 107 2.13 10.59 10.08
N ALA A 108 2.23 9.91 11.22
CA ALA A 108 3.49 9.34 11.70
C ALA A 108 3.99 8.21 10.78
N GLY A 109 3.09 7.32 10.34
CA GLY A 109 3.38 6.27 9.37
C GLY A 109 3.81 6.84 8.02
N ALA A 110 3.07 7.82 7.49
CA ALA A 110 3.44 8.54 6.27
C ALA A 110 4.80 9.22 6.40
N GLY A 111 5.05 9.91 7.53
CA GLY A 111 6.33 10.53 7.84
C GLY A 111 7.48 9.52 7.89
N LEU A 112 7.25 8.35 8.52
CA LEU A 112 8.22 7.26 8.56
C LEU A 112 8.53 6.71 7.17
N ALA A 113 7.51 6.48 6.34
CA ALA A 113 7.69 6.02 4.97
C ALA A 113 8.51 7.01 4.15
N LEU A 114 8.13 8.29 4.15
CA LEU A 114 8.84 9.33 3.39
C LEU A 114 10.26 9.58 3.90
N ALA A 115 10.47 9.54 5.22
CA ALA A 115 11.81 9.64 5.81
C ALA A 115 12.68 8.43 5.43
N THR A 116 12.11 7.23 5.42
CA THR A 116 12.81 6.00 5.00
C THR A 116 13.11 6.03 3.50
N ALA A 117 12.17 6.49 2.67
CA ALA A 117 12.38 6.71 1.25
C ALA A 117 13.54 7.70 1.01
N LYS A 118 13.56 8.83 1.73
CA LYS A 118 14.68 9.80 1.67
C LYS A 118 16.01 9.17 2.09
N LYS A 119 16.01 8.35 3.14
CA LYS A 119 17.20 7.63 3.60
C LYS A 119 17.72 6.66 2.53
N PHE A 120 16.84 5.83 1.95
CA PHE A 120 17.21 4.89 0.91
C PHE A 120 17.67 5.59 -0.38
N PHE A 121 17.00 6.69 -0.76
CA PHE A 121 17.46 7.54 -1.85
C PHE A 121 18.88 8.07 -1.61
N GLY A 122 19.17 8.54 -0.38
CA GLY A 122 20.51 8.97 0.01
C GLY A 122 21.54 7.84 -0.09
N GLN A 123 21.18 6.62 0.31
CA GLN A 123 22.05 5.45 0.21
C GLN A 123 22.32 5.04 -1.25
N VAL A 124 21.29 5.05 -2.10
CA VAL A 124 21.45 4.81 -3.54
C VAL A 124 22.34 5.88 -4.14
N LYS A 125 22.08 7.16 -3.85
CA LYS A 125 22.91 8.27 -4.36
C LYS A 125 24.39 8.16 -3.97
N ALA A 126 24.66 7.69 -2.74
CA ALA A 126 26.00 7.50 -2.22
C ALA A 126 26.73 6.27 -2.81
N ALA A 127 26.01 5.32 -3.42
CA ALA A 127 26.65 4.20 -4.11
C ALA A 127 27.44 4.70 -5.32
N ALA A 128 28.56 4.03 -5.59
CA ALA A 128 29.47 4.40 -6.67
C ALA A 128 28.75 4.33 -8.03
N PRO A 129 28.81 5.40 -8.84
CA PRO A 129 28.05 5.50 -10.08
C PRO A 129 28.62 4.68 -11.24
N GLY A 130 29.78 4.05 -11.06
CA GLY A 130 30.48 3.31 -12.10
C GLY A 130 31.65 4.08 -12.71
N ASN A 131 32.14 3.59 -13.86
CA ASN A 131 33.13 4.31 -14.66
C ASN A 131 32.49 5.44 -15.48
N GLU A 132 33.31 6.28 -16.11
CA GLU A 132 32.85 7.43 -16.92
C GLU A 132 31.80 7.04 -17.97
N ARG A 133 32.02 5.93 -18.67
CA ARG A 133 31.10 5.47 -19.71
C ARG A 133 29.73 5.05 -19.15
N MET A 134 29.71 4.39 -17.99
CA MET A 134 28.46 4.03 -17.32
C MET A 134 27.68 5.26 -16.85
N VAL A 135 28.39 6.29 -16.39
CA VAL A 135 27.78 7.58 -16.00
C VAL A 135 27.15 8.26 -17.21
N GLU A 136 27.90 8.37 -18.31
CA GLU A 136 27.43 8.97 -19.57
C GLU A 136 26.14 8.30 -20.08
N ILE A 137 26.11 6.97 -20.15
CA ILE A 137 24.93 6.22 -20.61
C ILE A 137 23.74 6.47 -19.67
N ALA A 138 23.94 6.39 -18.36
CA ALA A 138 22.88 6.64 -17.39
C ALA A 138 22.35 8.09 -17.47
N GLU A 139 23.19 9.06 -17.81
CA GLU A 139 22.77 10.44 -18.02
C GLU A 139 21.87 10.59 -19.23
N HIS A 140 22.19 9.96 -20.36
CA HIS A 140 21.31 9.96 -21.54
C HIS A 140 19.94 9.34 -21.26
N VAL A 141 19.91 8.19 -20.57
CA VAL A 141 18.65 7.54 -20.17
C VAL A 141 17.86 8.45 -19.22
N ARG A 142 18.52 9.05 -18.24
CA ARG A 142 17.87 9.97 -17.29
C ARG A 142 17.31 11.20 -18.00
N GLU A 143 18.05 11.80 -18.91
CA GLU A 143 17.59 12.96 -19.68
C GLU A 143 16.36 12.63 -20.52
N GLY A 144 16.38 11.50 -21.24
CA GLY A 144 15.24 11.00 -22.02
C GLY A 144 13.99 10.77 -21.16
N ALA A 145 14.16 10.06 -20.03
CA ALA A 145 13.05 9.76 -19.13
C ALA A 145 12.45 11.03 -18.51
N MET A 146 13.28 11.98 -18.09
CA MET A 146 12.80 13.26 -17.56
C MET A 146 12.12 14.12 -18.62
N ALA A 147 12.63 14.13 -19.86
CA ALA A 147 12.01 14.84 -20.97
C ALA A 147 10.61 14.28 -21.27
N TYR A 148 10.46 12.95 -21.24
CA TYR A 148 9.17 12.29 -21.37
C TYR A 148 8.19 12.73 -20.28
N LEU A 149 8.54 12.65 -19.00
CA LEU A 149 7.63 13.04 -17.90
C LEU A 149 7.21 14.50 -17.99
N VAL A 150 8.13 15.39 -18.37
CA VAL A 150 7.80 16.82 -18.57
C VAL A 150 6.78 16.98 -19.69
N ARG A 151 6.93 16.24 -20.79
CA ARG A 151 5.98 16.26 -21.91
C ARG A 151 4.63 15.69 -21.49
N GLN A 152 4.62 14.56 -20.80
CA GLN A 152 3.42 13.91 -20.30
C GLN A 152 2.65 14.83 -19.36
N ARG A 153 3.32 15.44 -18.37
CA ARG A 153 2.71 16.42 -17.46
C ARG A 153 2.01 17.56 -18.21
N ARG A 154 2.62 18.09 -19.28
CA ARG A 154 2.02 19.17 -20.08
C ARG A 154 0.71 18.76 -20.75
N ILE A 155 0.50 17.47 -21.02
CA ILE A 155 -0.72 16.95 -21.64
C ILE A 155 -1.74 16.54 -20.58
N VAL A 156 -1.30 15.83 -19.54
CA VAL A 156 -2.18 15.27 -18.50
C VAL A 156 -2.75 16.37 -17.61
N LEU A 157 -2.00 17.43 -17.30
CA LEU A 157 -2.45 18.48 -16.39
C LEU A 157 -3.71 19.23 -16.90
N PRO A 158 -3.80 19.69 -18.17
CA PRO A 158 -5.03 20.25 -18.70
C PRO A 158 -6.23 19.30 -18.64
N VAL A 159 -6.02 18.01 -18.93
CA VAL A 159 -7.09 17.00 -18.87
C VAL A 159 -7.57 16.82 -17.43
N LEU A 160 -6.65 16.68 -16.47
CA LEU A 160 -6.95 16.58 -15.04
C LEU A 160 -7.76 17.79 -14.55
N LEU A 161 -7.33 19.00 -14.88
CA LEU A 161 -8.03 20.23 -14.48
C LEU A 161 -9.39 20.35 -15.17
N GLY A 162 -9.49 20.00 -16.45
CA GLY A 162 -10.76 19.97 -17.18
C GLY A 162 -11.76 19.00 -16.55
N THR A 163 -11.33 17.77 -16.25
CA THR A 163 -12.14 16.78 -15.54
C THR A 163 -12.53 17.26 -14.14
N ALA A 164 -11.58 17.85 -13.39
CA ALA A 164 -11.85 18.41 -12.07
C ALA A 164 -12.97 19.47 -12.13
N VAL A 165 -12.90 20.39 -13.09
CA VAL A 165 -13.91 21.44 -13.28
C VAL A 165 -15.27 20.83 -13.64
N VAL A 166 -15.32 19.88 -14.58
CA VAL A 166 -16.59 19.23 -14.96
C VAL A 166 -17.25 18.53 -13.77
N ILE A 167 -16.48 17.73 -13.02
CA ILE A 167 -17.00 17.03 -11.82
C ILE A 167 -17.39 18.04 -10.74
N GLY A 168 -16.61 19.10 -10.55
CA GLY A 168 -16.94 20.20 -9.65
C GLY A 168 -18.26 20.90 -10.00
N LEU A 169 -18.48 21.21 -11.28
CA LEU A 169 -19.72 21.80 -11.82
C LEU A 169 -20.95 20.92 -11.58
N ILE A 170 -20.81 19.60 -11.73
CA ILE A 170 -21.89 18.67 -11.39
C ILE A 170 -22.22 18.74 -9.90
N ASN A 171 -21.21 18.82 -9.03
CA ASN A 171 -21.41 18.94 -7.58
C ASN A 171 -21.92 20.32 -7.15
N PHE A 172 -21.66 21.38 -7.93
CA PHE A 172 -22.23 22.71 -7.71
C PHE A 172 -23.76 22.74 -7.85
N ALA A 173 -24.37 21.78 -8.55
CA ALA A 173 -25.83 21.65 -8.66
C ALA A 173 -26.51 21.02 -7.43
N GLY A 174 -25.74 20.51 -6.46
CA GLY A 174 -26.24 19.94 -5.21
C GLY A 174 -26.54 20.98 -4.12
N PRO A 175 -27.21 20.57 -3.02
CA PRO A 175 -27.56 21.46 -1.90
C PRO A 175 -26.34 22.09 -1.22
N HIS A 176 -25.17 21.44 -1.30
CA HIS A 176 -23.91 21.94 -0.78
C HIS A 176 -22.94 22.30 -1.91
N TRP A 177 -23.34 23.26 -2.74
CA TRP A 177 -22.59 23.69 -3.94
C TRP A 177 -21.08 23.90 -3.68
N TRP A 178 -20.70 24.47 -2.54
CA TRP A 178 -19.32 24.76 -2.17
C TRP A 178 -18.45 23.48 -1.94
N LEU A 179 -19.03 22.31 -1.72
CA LEU A 179 -18.29 21.04 -1.77
C LEU A 179 -17.66 20.79 -3.14
N GLY A 180 -18.23 21.35 -4.22
CA GLY A 180 -17.66 21.29 -5.56
C GLY A 180 -16.24 21.86 -5.63
N LEU A 181 -15.92 22.90 -4.84
CA LEU A 181 -14.55 23.43 -4.75
C LEU A 181 -13.59 22.41 -4.13
N PHE A 182 -14.02 21.73 -3.07
CA PHE A 182 -13.23 20.71 -2.42
C PHE A 182 -13.03 19.48 -3.31
N VAL A 183 -14.02 19.12 -4.11
CA VAL A 183 -13.90 18.09 -5.16
C VAL A 183 -12.86 18.48 -6.21
N ILE A 184 -12.89 19.71 -6.71
CA ILE A 184 -11.88 20.20 -7.68
C ILE A 184 -10.47 20.09 -7.10
N VAL A 185 -10.27 20.62 -5.88
CA VAL A 185 -8.95 20.66 -5.25
C VAL A 185 -8.50 19.25 -4.82
N GLY A 186 -9.41 18.43 -4.30
CA GLY A 186 -9.16 17.04 -3.90
C GLY A 186 -8.76 16.17 -5.09
N LEU A 187 -9.47 16.27 -6.21
CA LEU A 187 -9.15 15.56 -7.45
C LEU A 187 -7.79 16.02 -8.01
N ALA A 188 -7.55 17.33 -8.08
CA ALA A 188 -6.28 17.87 -8.57
C ALA A 188 -5.09 17.46 -7.69
N THR A 189 -5.24 17.51 -6.35
CA THR A 189 -4.19 17.11 -5.42
C THR A 189 -3.97 15.59 -5.42
N GLY A 190 -5.02 14.77 -5.59
CA GLY A 190 -4.91 13.31 -5.72
C GLY A 190 -4.11 12.92 -6.97
N GLY A 191 -4.41 13.56 -8.10
CA GLY A 191 -3.63 13.41 -9.33
C GLY A 191 -2.20 13.92 -9.21
N ALA A 192 -1.98 15.06 -8.52
CA ALA A 192 -0.63 15.58 -8.29
C ALA A 192 0.22 14.62 -7.43
N CYS A 193 -0.35 14.05 -6.38
CA CYS A 193 0.32 13.03 -5.57
C CYS A 193 0.66 11.77 -6.38
N SER A 194 -0.28 11.27 -7.20
CA SER A 194 -0.04 10.15 -8.14
C SER A 194 1.09 10.45 -9.13
N PHE A 195 1.15 11.66 -9.66
CA PHE A 195 2.26 12.07 -10.54
C PHE A 195 3.61 12.14 -9.78
N LEU A 196 3.59 12.63 -8.54
CA LEU A 196 4.80 12.75 -7.72
C LEU A 196 5.40 11.39 -7.35
N THR A 197 4.60 10.36 -7.11
CA THR A 197 5.10 9.00 -6.83
C THR A 197 5.89 8.48 -8.03
N GLY A 198 5.34 8.61 -9.24
CA GLY A 198 6.01 8.22 -10.48
C GLY A 198 7.29 9.04 -10.73
N TRP A 199 7.25 10.36 -10.46
CA TRP A 199 8.40 11.24 -10.62
C TRP A 199 9.56 10.89 -9.66
N TRP A 200 9.26 10.64 -8.38
CA TRP A 200 10.29 10.26 -7.40
C TRP A 200 10.83 8.85 -7.65
N GLY A 201 9.96 7.91 -8.05
CA GLY A 201 10.36 6.57 -8.46
C GLY A 201 11.34 6.61 -9.64
N MET A 202 10.95 7.28 -10.73
CA MET A 202 11.78 7.39 -11.94
C MET A 202 13.13 8.05 -11.67
N ARG A 203 13.16 9.15 -10.90
CA ARG A 203 14.41 9.84 -10.57
C ARG A 203 15.37 8.94 -9.78
N THR A 204 14.83 7.99 -9.01
CA THR A 204 15.63 7.04 -8.25
C THR A 204 16.09 5.89 -9.14
N ALA A 205 15.19 5.32 -9.94
CA ALA A 205 15.49 4.20 -10.85
C ALA A 205 16.53 4.57 -11.90
N THR A 206 16.37 5.71 -12.58
CA THR A 206 17.35 6.21 -13.57
C THR A 206 18.73 6.47 -12.96
N MET A 207 18.80 6.78 -11.66
CA MET A 207 20.07 6.94 -10.94
C MET A 207 20.65 5.60 -10.47
N ALA A 208 19.79 4.64 -10.16
CA ALA A 208 20.16 3.37 -9.56
C ALA A 208 20.70 2.35 -10.58
N SER A 209 20.33 2.43 -11.85
CA SER A 209 20.71 1.45 -12.88
C SER A 209 22.23 1.25 -13.00
N SER A 210 23.00 2.31 -13.28
CA SER A 210 24.46 2.23 -13.38
C SER A 210 25.13 1.83 -12.06
N ARG A 211 24.58 2.30 -10.93
CA ARG A 211 25.06 1.95 -9.58
C ARG A 211 24.83 0.48 -9.24
N THR A 212 23.73 -0.09 -9.70
CA THR A 212 23.40 -1.51 -9.54
C THR A 212 24.37 -2.35 -10.33
N ALA A 213 24.60 -2.01 -11.61
CA ALA A 213 25.58 -2.70 -12.44
C ALA A 213 27.01 -2.65 -11.85
N TRP A 214 27.42 -1.49 -11.32
CA TRP A 214 28.70 -1.35 -10.65
C TRP A 214 28.77 -2.15 -9.34
N ALA A 215 27.70 -2.16 -8.55
CA ALA A 215 27.62 -2.95 -7.33
C ALA A 215 27.68 -4.46 -7.60
N CYS A 216 27.05 -4.95 -8.67
CA CYS A 216 27.20 -6.33 -9.12
C CYS A 216 28.65 -6.66 -9.45
N LYS A 217 29.34 -5.76 -10.16
CA LYS A 217 30.74 -5.95 -10.58
C LYS A 217 31.71 -6.02 -9.40
N GLU A 218 31.58 -5.11 -8.43
CA GLU A 218 32.55 -4.99 -7.32
C GLU A 218 32.18 -5.83 -6.09
N GLY A 219 30.89 -6.01 -5.83
CA GLY A 219 30.38 -6.57 -4.57
C GLY A 219 29.51 -7.80 -4.72
N GLY A 220 29.34 -8.33 -5.94
CA GLY A 220 28.56 -9.52 -6.21
C GLY A 220 27.05 -9.27 -6.27
N LEU A 221 26.30 -10.37 -6.37
CA LEU A 221 24.87 -10.36 -6.64
C LEU A 221 24.08 -9.68 -5.51
N ASN A 222 24.45 -9.94 -4.26
CA ASN A 222 23.72 -9.34 -3.14
C ASN A 222 23.98 -7.83 -3.05
N ALA A 223 25.20 -7.36 -3.34
CA ALA A 223 25.48 -5.92 -3.37
C ALA A 223 24.61 -5.21 -4.43
N GLY A 224 24.51 -5.79 -5.63
CA GLY A 224 23.60 -5.35 -6.69
C GLY A 224 22.14 -5.32 -6.23
N LEU A 225 21.66 -6.45 -5.69
CA LEU A 225 20.29 -6.57 -5.16
C LEU A 225 20.00 -5.50 -4.12
N GLN A 226 20.92 -5.23 -3.18
CA GLN A 226 20.71 -4.22 -2.15
C GLN A 226 20.55 -2.81 -2.72
N VAL A 227 21.26 -2.46 -3.79
CA VAL A 227 21.10 -1.15 -4.46
C VAL A 227 19.77 -1.10 -5.20
N ALA A 228 19.46 -2.11 -6.02
CA ALA A 228 18.23 -2.20 -6.80
C ALA A 228 16.98 -2.23 -5.89
N PHE A 229 16.99 -3.07 -4.86
CA PHE A 229 15.89 -3.20 -3.90
C PHE A 229 15.64 -1.89 -3.16
N LYS A 230 16.69 -1.19 -2.71
CA LYS A 230 16.53 0.13 -2.07
C LYS A 230 15.96 1.16 -3.03
N ALA A 231 16.36 1.15 -4.30
CA ALA A 231 15.80 2.03 -5.32
C ALA A 231 14.30 1.77 -5.53
N GLY A 232 13.89 0.51 -5.68
CA GLY A 232 12.48 0.12 -5.75
C GLY A 232 11.70 0.46 -4.47
N ALA A 233 12.32 0.29 -3.30
CA ALA A 233 11.72 0.66 -2.02
C ALA A 233 11.47 2.17 -1.89
N VAL A 234 12.29 3.04 -2.50
CA VAL A 234 11.99 4.49 -2.55
C VAL A 234 10.67 4.75 -3.26
N MET A 235 10.41 4.09 -4.39
CA MET A 235 9.14 4.21 -5.10
C MET A 235 7.99 3.70 -4.22
N GLY A 236 8.07 2.46 -3.71
CA GLY A 236 7.00 1.88 -2.89
C GLY A 236 6.69 2.67 -1.62
N LEU A 237 7.71 3.16 -0.91
CA LEU A 237 7.54 3.99 0.29
C LEU A 237 6.99 5.38 -0.05
N SER A 238 7.33 5.93 -1.22
CA SER A 238 6.73 7.18 -1.70
C SER A 238 5.24 7.01 -2.00
N VAL A 239 4.85 5.88 -2.60
CA VAL A 239 3.45 5.53 -2.90
C VAL A 239 2.61 5.47 -1.62
N VAL A 240 3.00 4.62 -0.67
CA VAL A 240 2.22 4.44 0.57
C VAL A 240 2.30 5.67 1.48
N GLY A 241 3.44 6.35 1.50
CA GLY A 241 3.66 7.56 2.31
C GLY A 241 2.83 8.75 1.83
N LEU A 242 2.87 9.06 0.53
CA LEU A 242 2.02 10.11 -0.04
C LEU A 242 0.53 9.73 0.02
N GLY A 243 0.19 8.45 -0.21
CA GLY A 243 -1.19 7.98 -0.14
C GLY A 243 -1.82 8.16 1.25
N ILE A 244 -1.14 7.72 2.31
CA ILE A 244 -1.64 7.90 3.68
C ILE A 244 -1.61 9.36 4.11
N ALA A 245 -0.59 10.12 3.75
CA ALA A 245 -0.58 11.57 4.00
C ALA A 245 -1.79 12.25 3.35
N PHE A 246 -2.08 11.92 2.10
CA PHE A 246 -3.19 12.46 1.33
C PHE A 246 -4.54 12.13 1.98
N ILE A 247 -4.80 10.85 2.24
CA ILE A 247 -6.07 10.41 2.86
C ILE A 247 -6.25 11.04 4.22
N THR A 248 -5.21 11.03 5.06
CA THR A 248 -5.28 11.55 6.43
C THR A 248 -5.50 13.06 6.44
N PHE A 249 -4.80 13.79 5.57
CA PHE A 249 -4.94 15.24 5.43
C PHE A 249 -6.34 15.63 4.96
N TRP A 250 -6.84 14.99 3.90
CA TRP A 250 -8.16 15.29 3.37
C TRP A 250 -9.27 14.83 4.30
N PHE A 251 -9.14 13.68 4.95
CA PHE A 251 -10.08 13.23 5.96
C PHE A 251 -10.19 14.24 7.10
N PHE A 252 -9.06 14.73 7.61
CA PHE A 252 -9.04 15.75 8.67
C PHE A 252 -9.75 17.04 8.26
N ILE A 253 -9.49 17.54 7.05
CA ILE A 253 -10.16 18.74 6.53
C ILE A 253 -11.65 18.49 6.36
N MET A 254 -12.03 17.41 5.67
CA MET A 254 -13.42 17.14 5.32
C MET A 254 -14.29 16.89 6.55
N VAL A 255 -13.80 16.13 7.53
CA VAL A 255 -14.52 15.95 8.80
C VAL A 255 -14.60 17.25 9.58
N GLY A 256 -13.56 18.09 9.53
CA GLY A 256 -13.61 19.44 10.12
C GLY A 256 -14.69 20.32 9.50
N LEU A 257 -15.03 20.15 8.22
CA LEU A 257 -16.07 20.93 7.55
C LEU A 257 -17.48 20.56 8.01
N VAL A 258 -17.71 19.31 8.40
CA VAL A 258 -19.02 18.84 8.92
C VAL A 258 -19.42 19.61 10.17
N ASP A 259 -18.45 19.92 11.04
CA ASP A 259 -18.71 20.66 12.29
C ASP A 259 -18.86 22.17 12.08
N ILE A 260 -18.46 22.69 10.91
CA ILE A 260 -18.44 24.13 10.61
C ILE A 260 -19.59 24.51 9.68
N ALA A 261 -20.01 23.62 8.79
CA ALA A 261 -21.00 23.91 7.78
C ALA A 261 -22.33 23.21 8.09
N GLU A 262 -23.38 24.02 8.29
CA GLU A 262 -24.72 23.52 8.56
C GLU A 262 -25.25 22.66 7.41
N GLY A 263 -25.84 21.52 7.77
CA GLY A 263 -26.50 20.60 6.84
C GLY A 263 -25.57 19.59 6.14
N VAL A 264 -24.25 19.75 6.21
CA VAL A 264 -23.32 18.76 5.62
C VAL A 264 -23.29 17.51 6.47
N THR A 265 -23.54 16.37 5.83
CA THR A 265 -23.39 15.08 6.48
C THR A 265 -22.01 14.49 6.20
N LEU A 266 -21.55 13.60 7.07
CA LEU A 266 -20.36 12.81 6.82
C LEU A 266 -20.51 11.85 5.62
N ASN A 267 -21.73 11.54 5.20
CA ASN A 267 -21.99 10.81 3.96
C ASN A 267 -21.60 11.65 2.74
N ASP A 268 -21.93 12.95 2.75
CA ASP A 268 -21.51 13.89 1.70
C ASP A 268 -19.98 14.01 1.62
N VAL A 269 -19.32 14.09 2.78
CA VAL A 269 -17.85 14.05 2.88
C VAL A 269 -17.27 12.77 2.29
N SER A 270 -17.83 11.63 2.65
CA SER A 270 -17.39 10.31 2.16
C SER A 270 -17.52 10.23 0.63
N ASN A 271 -18.65 10.64 0.09
CA ASN A 271 -18.90 10.66 -1.36
C ASN A 271 -17.96 11.63 -2.09
N ALA A 272 -17.73 12.81 -1.51
CA ALA A 272 -16.77 13.77 -2.05
C ALA A 272 -15.35 13.19 -2.06
N MET A 273 -14.90 12.54 -0.99
CA MET A 273 -13.57 11.95 -0.91
C MET A 273 -13.35 10.82 -1.92
N ILE A 274 -14.37 10.03 -2.26
CA ILE A 274 -14.27 9.03 -3.35
C ILE A 274 -13.88 9.70 -4.66
N THR A 275 -14.45 10.88 -4.97
CA THR A 275 -14.10 11.63 -6.19
C THR A 275 -12.64 12.12 -6.20
N PHE A 276 -11.96 12.16 -5.06
CA PHE A 276 -10.55 12.54 -5.00
C PHE A 276 -9.67 11.43 -5.58
N GLY A 277 -10.07 10.16 -5.41
CA GLY A 277 -9.42 9.00 -6.01
C GLY A 277 -9.44 9.05 -7.53
N LEU A 278 -10.49 9.60 -8.14
CA LEU A 278 -10.61 9.73 -9.60
C LEU A 278 -9.44 10.51 -10.22
N GLY A 279 -8.90 11.51 -9.53
CA GLY A 279 -7.75 12.27 -10.00
C GLY A 279 -6.48 11.42 -10.06
N ALA A 280 -6.31 10.53 -9.08
CA ALA A 280 -5.22 9.55 -9.07
C ALA A 280 -5.38 8.55 -10.22
N SER A 281 -6.60 8.05 -10.46
CA SER A 281 -6.91 7.11 -11.54
C SER A 281 -6.70 7.70 -12.92
N LEU A 282 -7.05 8.97 -13.13
CA LEU A 282 -6.81 9.65 -14.41
C LEU A 282 -5.31 9.74 -14.71
N VAL A 283 -4.50 10.17 -13.74
CA VAL A 283 -3.05 10.27 -13.91
C VAL A 283 -2.42 8.90 -14.12
N ALA A 284 -2.83 7.89 -13.35
CA ALA A 284 -2.36 6.51 -13.49
C ALA A 284 -2.67 5.93 -14.88
N LEU A 285 -3.89 6.15 -15.39
CA LEU A 285 -4.29 5.74 -16.73
C LEU A 285 -3.33 6.30 -17.80
N PHE A 286 -3.11 7.61 -17.80
CA PHE A 286 -2.21 8.24 -18.78
C PHE A 286 -0.74 7.81 -18.59
N ALA A 287 -0.30 7.57 -17.35
CA ALA A 287 1.05 7.10 -17.07
C ALA A 287 1.28 5.68 -17.55
N ARG A 288 0.35 4.76 -17.29
CA ARG A 288 0.46 3.37 -17.69
C ARG A 288 0.29 3.19 -19.19
N VAL A 289 -0.73 3.82 -19.80
CA VAL A 289 -0.98 3.71 -21.24
C VAL A 289 0.09 4.45 -22.03
N GLY A 290 0.37 5.71 -21.69
CA GLY A 290 1.38 6.50 -22.39
C GLY A 290 2.78 5.91 -22.26
N GLY A 291 3.17 5.55 -21.03
CA GLY A 291 4.46 4.95 -20.75
C GLY A 291 4.58 3.57 -21.39
N GLY A 292 3.53 2.75 -21.28
CA GLY A 292 3.42 1.42 -21.88
C GLY A 292 3.59 1.42 -23.40
N ILE A 293 2.94 2.36 -24.10
CA ILE A 293 3.12 2.52 -25.56
C ILE A 293 4.57 2.88 -25.89
N PHE A 294 5.18 3.79 -25.11
CA PHE A 294 6.55 4.23 -25.34
C PHE A 294 7.56 3.09 -25.13
N THR A 295 7.49 2.37 -24.00
CA THR A 295 8.39 1.23 -23.73
C THR A 295 8.20 0.14 -24.77
N LYS A 296 6.97 -0.32 -25.04
CA LYS A 296 6.76 -1.45 -25.94
C LYS A 296 7.07 -1.15 -27.39
N ALA A 297 6.92 0.10 -27.84
CA ALA A 297 7.38 0.48 -29.17
C ALA A 297 8.91 0.47 -29.28
N ALA A 298 9.62 0.89 -28.23
CA ALA A 298 11.08 0.91 -28.21
C ALA A 298 11.67 -0.50 -28.06
N ASP A 299 11.21 -1.26 -27.07
CA ASP A 299 11.56 -2.66 -26.76
C ASP A 299 11.41 -3.56 -28.00
N VAL A 300 10.20 -3.63 -28.58
CA VAL A 300 9.94 -4.46 -29.77
C VAL A 300 10.78 -4.03 -30.98
N GLY A 301 10.98 -2.73 -31.16
CA GLY A 301 11.81 -2.21 -32.25
C GLY A 301 13.30 -2.53 -32.09
N ALA A 302 13.83 -2.39 -30.86
CA ALA A 302 15.21 -2.70 -30.52
C ALA A 302 15.48 -4.19 -30.69
N ASP A 303 14.60 -5.03 -30.17
CA ASP A 303 14.78 -6.48 -30.13
C ASP A 303 14.65 -7.14 -31.50
N LEU A 304 13.63 -6.78 -32.27
CA LEU A 304 13.43 -7.39 -33.59
C LEU A 304 14.57 -7.04 -34.54
N VAL A 305 14.92 -5.75 -34.66
CA VAL A 305 15.98 -5.32 -35.57
C VAL A 305 17.35 -5.76 -35.06
N GLY A 306 17.60 -5.64 -33.75
CA GLY A 306 18.88 -6.01 -33.14
C GLY A 306 19.12 -7.51 -33.13
N LYS A 307 18.26 -8.26 -32.43
CA LYS A 307 18.47 -9.70 -32.16
C LYS A 307 18.13 -10.56 -33.38
N VAL A 308 17.04 -10.27 -34.09
CA VAL A 308 16.51 -11.14 -35.14
C VAL A 308 17.06 -10.81 -36.52
N GLU A 309 17.07 -9.53 -36.91
CA GLU A 309 17.52 -9.12 -38.25
C GLU A 309 19.04 -8.95 -38.35
N ALA A 310 19.63 -8.21 -37.40
CA ALA A 310 21.06 -7.89 -37.42
C ALA A 310 21.94 -8.92 -36.70
N GLY A 311 21.36 -9.78 -35.86
CA GLY A 311 22.08 -10.79 -35.09
C GLY A 311 23.08 -10.21 -34.08
N ILE A 312 22.83 -8.99 -33.59
CA ILE A 312 23.63 -8.37 -32.52
C ILE A 312 23.03 -8.68 -31.14
N PRO A 313 23.84 -8.64 -30.06
CA PRO A 313 23.35 -8.85 -28.70
C PRO A 313 22.22 -7.89 -28.28
N GLU A 314 21.47 -8.31 -27.27
CA GLU A 314 20.56 -7.45 -26.51
C GLU A 314 21.30 -6.26 -25.90
N ASP A 315 20.64 -5.09 -25.86
CA ASP A 315 21.23 -3.83 -25.35
C ASP A 315 22.57 -3.44 -25.99
N ASP A 316 22.84 -3.91 -27.22
CA ASP A 316 24.10 -3.59 -27.90
C ASP A 316 24.18 -2.08 -28.23
N PRO A 317 25.28 -1.40 -27.89
CA PRO A 317 25.40 0.06 -28.09
C PRO A 317 25.37 0.51 -29.56
N ARG A 318 25.49 -0.42 -30.52
CA ARG A 318 25.33 -0.14 -31.96
C ARG A 318 23.87 0.01 -32.36
N ASN A 319 22.94 -0.50 -31.56
CA ASN A 319 21.52 -0.40 -31.82
C ASN A 319 20.98 0.95 -31.29
N PRO A 320 20.50 1.84 -32.18
CA PRO A 320 20.07 3.19 -31.79
C PRO A 320 18.81 3.20 -30.91
N ALA A 321 18.05 2.10 -30.87
CA ALA A 321 16.81 2.00 -30.10
C ALA A 321 17.05 1.68 -28.61
N THR A 322 18.24 1.24 -28.22
CA THR A 322 18.55 0.77 -26.85
C THR A 322 18.39 1.86 -25.79
N ILE A 323 18.79 3.11 -26.09
CA ILE A 323 18.53 4.23 -25.17
C ILE A 323 17.04 4.47 -25.00
N ALA A 324 16.25 4.39 -26.08
CA ALA A 324 14.80 4.58 -26.00
C ALA A 324 14.13 3.45 -25.21
N ASP A 325 14.62 2.23 -25.35
CA ASP A 325 14.14 1.06 -24.60
C ASP A 325 14.39 1.22 -23.10
N ASN A 326 15.65 1.50 -22.72
CA ASN A 326 16.03 1.77 -21.34
C ASN A 326 15.32 3.01 -20.74
N VAL A 327 15.02 4.02 -21.56
CA VAL A 327 14.13 5.13 -21.14
C VAL A 327 12.72 4.61 -20.89
N GLY A 328 12.21 3.77 -21.80
CA GLY A 328 10.91 3.13 -21.73
C GLY A 328 10.68 2.38 -20.42
N ASP A 329 11.63 1.56 -19.99
CA ASP A 329 11.55 0.82 -18.70
C ASP A 329 11.30 1.77 -17.53
N ASN A 330 11.97 2.93 -17.52
CA ASN A 330 11.80 3.91 -16.46
C ASN A 330 10.45 4.63 -16.55
N VAL A 331 9.95 4.89 -17.76
CA VAL A 331 8.68 5.60 -17.97
C VAL A 331 7.46 4.69 -17.71
N GLY A 332 7.43 3.52 -18.33
CA GLY A 332 6.33 2.56 -18.19
C GLY A 332 6.39 1.83 -16.85
N ASP A 333 7.48 1.11 -16.63
CA ASP A 333 7.53 0.09 -15.57
C ASP A 333 7.84 0.67 -14.20
N VAL A 334 8.39 1.89 -14.12
CA VAL A 334 8.59 2.60 -12.85
C VAL A 334 7.51 3.66 -12.64
N ALA A 335 7.44 4.69 -13.50
CA ALA A 335 6.50 5.79 -13.25
C ALA A 335 5.04 5.39 -13.45
N GLY A 336 4.73 4.60 -14.48
CA GLY A 336 3.40 4.03 -14.69
C GLY A 336 2.97 3.14 -13.52
N MET A 337 3.82 2.20 -13.11
CA MET A 337 3.55 1.32 -11.97
C MET A 337 3.39 2.09 -10.65
N GLY A 338 4.22 3.10 -10.39
CA GLY A 338 4.13 3.92 -9.18
C GLY A 338 2.81 4.72 -9.09
N ALA A 339 2.30 5.21 -10.22
CA ALA A 339 1.01 5.89 -10.28
C ALA A 339 -0.16 4.90 -10.12
N ASP A 340 -0.07 3.73 -10.74
CA ASP A 340 -1.05 2.64 -10.66
C ASP A 340 -1.21 2.09 -9.24
N LEU A 341 -0.09 1.80 -8.56
CA LEU A 341 -0.13 1.34 -7.16
C LEU A 341 -0.65 2.42 -6.20
N TYR A 342 -0.34 3.70 -6.46
CA TYR A 342 -0.90 4.81 -5.67
C TYR A 342 -2.42 4.90 -5.83
N GLU A 343 -2.90 4.80 -7.06
CA GLU A 343 -4.33 4.77 -7.39
C GLU A 343 -5.04 3.65 -6.64
N SER A 344 -4.56 2.41 -6.77
CA SER A 344 -5.23 1.25 -6.19
C SER A 344 -5.17 1.27 -4.65
N TYR A 345 -4.07 1.75 -4.09
CA TYR A 345 -3.91 1.89 -2.64
C TYR A 345 -4.82 2.97 -2.06
N VAL A 346 -4.86 4.16 -2.67
CA VAL A 346 -5.72 5.26 -2.19
C VAL A 346 -7.20 4.94 -2.44
N GLY A 347 -7.53 4.43 -3.63
CA GLY A 347 -8.88 4.06 -4.01
C GLY A 347 -9.49 3.00 -3.09
N SER A 348 -8.76 1.93 -2.79
CA SER A 348 -9.24 0.86 -1.90
C SER A 348 -9.48 1.35 -0.47
N ILE A 349 -8.59 2.18 0.09
CA ILE A 349 -8.76 2.73 1.44
C ILE A 349 -9.95 3.71 1.47
N LEU A 350 -10.08 4.60 0.50
CA LEU A 350 -11.20 5.55 0.41
C LEU A 350 -12.54 4.82 0.26
N ALA A 351 -12.60 3.78 -0.58
CA ALA A 351 -13.78 2.95 -0.73
C ALA A 351 -14.12 2.21 0.59
N ALA A 352 -13.12 1.65 1.27
CA ALA A 352 -13.31 1.00 2.57
C ALA A 352 -13.82 1.96 3.64
N ILE A 353 -13.28 3.19 3.69
CA ILE A 353 -13.76 4.26 4.58
C ILE A 353 -15.25 4.54 4.31
N ALA A 354 -15.63 4.71 3.05
CA ALA A 354 -16.99 5.06 2.65
C ALA A 354 -18.02 3.95 2.95
N LEU A 355 -17.66 2.71 2.64
CA LEU A 355 -18.50 1.55 2.95
C LEU A 355 -18.62 1.32 4.46
N SER A 356 -17.51 1.40 5.19
CA SER A 356 -17.49 1.22 6.65
C SER A 356 -18.32 2.30 7.35
N TRP A 357 -18.27 3.53 6.85
CA TRP A 357 -19.10 4.62 7.33
C TRP A 357 -20.59 4.32 7.14
N SER A 358 -20.99 3.99 5.91
CA SER A 358 -22.38 3.73 5.56
C SER A 358 -22.95 2.52 6.31
N ALA A 359 -22.15 1.46 6.47
CA ALA A 359 -22.51 0.28 7.24
C ALA A 359 -22.71 0.61 8.72
N ALA A 360 -21.83 1.41 9.32
CA ALA A 360 -21.97 1.80 10.73
C ALA A 360 -23.26 2.60 10.99
N LEU A 361 -23.63 3.51 10.08
CA LEU A 361 -24.90 4.24 10.17
C LEU A 361 -26.10 3.29 10.10
N ALA A 362 -26.11 2.36 9.15
CA ALA A 362 -27.19 1.39 9.00
C ALA A 362 -27.34 0.48 10.24
N LEU A 363 -26.23 0.14 10.90
CA LEU A 363 -26.20 -0.69 12.10
C LEU A 363 -26.41 0.10 13.41
N ASN A 364 -26.67 1.41 13.34
CA ASN A 364 -26.71 2.31 14.50
C ASN A 364 -25.46 2.20 15.40
N LYS A 365 -24.30 1.96 14.79
CA LYS A 365 -22.98 1.89 15.45
C LYS A 365 -22.19 3.17 15.20
N ASN A 366 -21.07 3.31 15.88
CA ASN A 366 -20.23 4.50 15.73
C ASN A 366 -19.50 4.52 14.38
N PRO A 367 -19.79 5.50 13.51
CA PRO A 367 -19.25 5.52 12.15
C PRO A 367 -17.78 5.96 12.09
N PHE A 368 -17.29 6.72 13.06
CA PHE A 368 -15.88 7.14 13.12
C PHE A 368 -14.93 5.98 13.41
N GLY A 369 -15.30 5.09 14.34
CA GLY A 369 -14.49 3.92 14.67
C GLY A 369 -14.26 3.00 13.46
N PHE A 370 -15.34 2.78 12.71
CA PHE A 370 -15.38 1.93 11.52
C PHE A 370 -14.60 2.56 10.36
N ALA A 371 -14.85 3.84 10.06
CA ALA A 371 -14.18 4.58 8.99
C ALA A 371 -12.67 4.73 9.22
N MET A 372 -12.19 4.74 10.47
CA MET A 372 -10.77 4.88 10.76
C MET A 372 -9.99 3.56 10.75
N ALA A 373 -10.66 2.40 10.75
CA ALA A 373 -10.00 1.10 10.74
C ALA A 373 -9.09 0.89 9.51
N PRO A 374 -9.51 1.20 8.26
CA PRO A 374 -8.65 1.05 7.08
C PRO A 374 -7.38 1.90 7.17
N VAL A 375 -7.49 3.14 7.67
CA VAL A 375 -6.35 4.05 7.85
C VAL A 375 -5.39 3.53 8.92
N ALA A 376 -5.91 3.01 10.03
CA ALA A 376 -5.11 2.43 11.09
C ALA A 376 -4.34 1.17 10.61
N ILE A 377 -5.02 0.25 9.92
CA ILE A 377 -4.40 -0.95 9.35
C ILE A 377 -3.28 -0.55 8.37
N ALA A 378 -3.55 0.42 7.50
CA ALA A 378 -2.58 0.90 6.53
C ALA A 378 -1.37 1.60 7.18
N ALA A 379 -1.59 2.42 8.21
CA ALA A 379 -0.52 3.09 8.96
C ALA A 379 0.42 2.10 9.67
N PHE A 380 -0.14 1.08 10.35
CA PHE A 380 0.67 0.00 10.92
C PHE A 380 1.32 -0.86 9.84
N GLY A 381 0.63 -1.10 8.73
CA GLY A 381 1.17 -1.81 7.57
C GLY A 381 2.43 -1.18 7.02
N ILE A 382 2.51 0.15 7.00
CA ILE A 382 3.72 0.89 6.60
C ILE A 382 4.88 0.59 7.57
N ILE A 383 4.65 0.68 8.87
CA ILE A 383 5.68 0.44 9.90
C ILE A 383 6.24 -0.98 9.77
N LEU A 384 5.34 -1.97 9.64
CA LEU A 384 5.69 -3.38 9.50
C LEU A 384 6.38 -3.68 8.17
N SER A 385 5.96 -3.04 7.08
CA SER A 385 6.61 -3.16 5.77
C SER A 385 8.03 -2.58 5.81
N VAL A 386 8.23 -1.41 6.42
CA VAL A 386 9.56 -0.81 6.64
C VAL A 386 10.44 -1.73 7.47
N PHE A 387 9.90 -2.37 8.51
CA PHE A 387 10.64 -3.36 9.29
C PHE A 387 11.05 -4.57 8.43
N SER A 388 10.11 -5.09 7.64
CA SER A 388 10.26 -6.29 6.82
C SER A 388 11.30 -6.15 5.70
N THR A 389 11.58 -4.92 5.23
CA THR A 389 12.66 -4.66 4.26
C THR A 389 14.04 -5.20 4.70
N ARG A 390 14.29 -5.35 6.01
CA ARG A 390 15.55 -5.87 6.55
C ARG A 390 15.77 -7.36 6.27
N PHE A 391 14.70 -8.10 5.96
CA PHE A 391 14.75 -9.54 5.69
C PHE A 391 15.04 -9.86 4.22
N VAL A 392 15.10 -8.86 3.34
CA VAL A 392 15.45 -9.03 1.92
C VAL A 392 16.97 -9.02 1.77
N LYS A 393 17.55 -10.22 1.68
CA LYS A 393 18.97 -10.47 1.43
C LYS A 393 19.10 -11.77 0.64
N THR A 394 20.07 -11.81 -0.27
CA THR A 394 20.38 -13.02 -1.04
C THR A 394 21.82 -13.46 -0.77
N ASP A 395 22.11 -14.72 -1.03
CA ASP A 395 23.45 -15.28 -1.01
C ASP A 395 24.16 -15.05 -2.36
N GLU A 396 25.49 -15.13 -2.37
CA GLU A 396 26.27 -15.02 -3.61
C GLU A 396 26.11 -16.26 -4.49
N GLY A 397 25.94 -16.05 -5.80
CA GLY A 397 25.67 -17.13 -6.76
C GLY A 397 24.24 -17.69 -6.70
N ALA A 398 23.31 -16.98 -6.06
CA ALA A 398 21.92 -17.41 -5.93
C ALA A 398 21.24 -17.59 -7.30
N THR A 399 20.42 -18.65 -7.42
CA THR A 399 19.54 -18.86 -8.58
C THR A 399 18.39 -17.84 -8.58
N LEU A 400 17.66 -17.71 -9.70
CA LEU A 400 16.47 -16.86 -9.76
C LEU A 400 15.45 -17.25 -8.70
N HIS A 401 15.18 -18.55 -8.52
CA HIS A 401 14.31 -19.05 -7.45
C HIS A 401 14.73 -18.56 -6.05
N GLN A 402 16.03 -18.60 -5.74
CA GLN A 402 16.54 -18.12 -4.45
C GLN A 402 16.43 -16.59 -4.31
N LEU A 403 16.67 -15.87 -5.40
CA LEU A 403 16.52 -14.42 -5.45
C LEU A 403 15.06 -13.99 -5.21
N LEU A 404 14.11 -14.61 -5.91
CA LEU A 404 12.67 -14.41 -5.71
C LEU A 404 12.24 -14.83 -4.30
N GLY A 405 12.78 -15.95 -3.80
CA GLY A 405 12.61 -16.39 -2.42
C GLY A 405 13.02 -15.34 -1.38
N SER A 406 14.08 -14.57 -1.64
CA SER A 406 14.51 -13.48 -0.76
C SER A 406 13.51 -12.31 -0.73
N LEU A 407 12.90 -11.99 -1.87
CA LEU A 407 11.84 -10.98 -1.98
C LEU A 407 10.56 -11.47 -1.29
N HIS A 408 10.18 -12.72 -1.54
CA HIS A 408 9.05 -13.39 -0.89
C HIS A 408 9.19 -13.43 0.62
N LYS A 409 10.39 -13.66 1.15
CA LYS A 409 10.62 -13.60 2.59
C LYS A 409 10.25 -12.23 3.17
N GLY A 410 10.62 -11.14 2.49
CA GLY A 410 10.23 -9.78 2.87
C GLY A 410 8.72 -9.58 2.82
N VAL A 411 8.07 -9.99 1.72
CA VAL A 411 6.62 -9.87 1.52
C VAL A 411 5.85 -10.70 2.54
N ASN A 412 6.22 -11.96 2.77
CA ASN A 412 5.56 -12.86 3.69
C ASN A 412 5.68 -12.38 5.14
N VAL A 413 6.87 -11.91 5.55
CA VAL A 413 7.04 -11.32 6.89
C VAL A 413 6.16 -10.09 7.06
N ALA A 414 6.06 -9.22 6.04
CA ALA A 414 5.16 -8.07 6.08
C ALA A 414 3.69 -8.50 6.18
N SER A 415 3.24 -9.42 5.31
CA SER A 415 1.85 -9.89 5.26
C SER A 415 1.42 -10.59 6.55
N ILE A 416 2.24 -11.48 7.11
CA ILE A 416 1.96 -12.16 8.39
C ILE A 416 1.89 -11.13 9.51
N SER A 417 2.85 -10.20 9.55
CA SER A 417 2.86 -9.14 10.56
C SER A 417 1.59 -8.30 10.47
N VAL A 418 1.18 -7.85 9.28
CA VAL A 418 -0.05 -7.08 9.09
C VAL A 418 -1.28 -7.89 9.50
N GLY A 419 -1.34 -9.17 9.14
CA GLY A 419 -2.41 -10.07 9.57
C GLY A 419 -2.54 -10.13 11.09
N VAL A 420 -1.43 -10.32 11.82
CA VAL A 420 -1.44 -10.38 13.29
C VAL A 420 -1.83 -9.04 13.90
N PHE A 421 -1.27 -7.92 13.42
CA PHE A 421 -1.53 -6.59 13.98
C PHE A 421 -2.89 -6.01 13.58
N ALA A 422 -3.52 -6.50 12.51
CA ALA A 422 -4.87 -6.11 12.14
C ALA A 422 -5.92 -6.60 13.15
N LEU A 423 -5.70 -7.73 13.83
CA LEU A 423 -6.65 -8.32 14.79
C LEU A 423 -7.05 -7.35 15.91
N PRO A 424 -6.11 -6.78 16.70
CA PRO A 424 -6.48 -5.82 17.74
C PRO A 424 -7.13 -4.55 17.17
N ILE A 425 -6.73 -4.10 15.97
CA ILE A 425 -7.34 -2.93 15.31
C ILE A 425 -8.81 -3.22 14.97
N CYS A 426 -9.10 -4.40 14.42
CA CYS A 426 -10.45 -4.82 14.09
C CYS A 426 -11.33 -4.95 15.34
N PHE A 427 -10.82 -5.47 16.46
CA PHE A 427 -11.57 -5.51 17.72
C PHE A 427 -11.83 -4.13 18.31
N LEU A 428 -10.87 -3.21 18.19
CA LEU A 428 -11.05 -1.82 18.64
C LEU A 428 -12.09 -1.08 17.81
N ALA A 429 -12.10 -1.30 16.49
CA ALA A 429 -13.01 -0.61 15.56
C ALA A 429 -14.41 -1.24 15.49
N PHE A 430 -14.49 -2.57 15.32
CA PHE A 430 -15.73 -3.29 14.97
C PHE A 430 -16.30 -4.13 16.13
N ARG A 431 -15.64 -4.16 17.29
CA ARG A 431 -16.11 -4.82 18.52
C ARG A 431 -16.43 -6.30 18.33
N GLU A 432 -17.69 -6.70 18.55
CA GLU A 432 -18.19 -8.06 18.40
C GLU A 432 -17.98 -8.61 16.98
N MET A 433 -18.00 -7.72 15.98
CA MET A 433 -17.73 -8.08 14.58
C MET A 433 -16.22 -8.08 14.26
N GLY A 434 -15.36 -7.67 15.19
CA GLY A 434 -13.93 -7.49 14.98
C GLY A 434 -13.23 -8.75 14.50
N PHE A 435 -13.61 -9.92 15.01
CA PHE A 435 -13.05 -11.19 14.55
C PHE A 435 -13.41 -11.47 13.08
N PHE A 436 -14.66 -11.28 12.68
CA PHE A 436 -15.10 -11.51 11.30
C PHE A 436 -14.49 -10.47 10.34
N MET A 437 -14.42 -9.21 10.73
CA MET A 437 -13.75 -8.18 9.94
C MET A 437 -12.25 -8.46 9.79
N TRP A 438 -11.61 -9.00 10.83
CA TRP A 438 -10.23 -9.47 10.74
C TRP A 438 -10.08 -10.65 9.75
N LEU A 439 -11.00 -11.62 9.77
CA LEU A 439 -11.02 -12.71 8.79
C LEU A 439 -11.17 -12.17 7.36
N ALA A 440 -11.97 -11.12 7.13
CA ALA A 440 -12.06 -10.47 5.83
C ALA A 440 -10.73 -9.83 5.39
N VAL A 441 -10.02 -9.16 6.31
CA VAL A 441 -8.69 -8.58 6.05
C VAL A 441 -7.67 -9.67 5.72
N VAL A 442 -7.61 -10.74 6.52
CA VAL A 442 -6.69 -11.87 6.30
C VAL A 442 -7.00 -12.60 5.00
N THR A 443 -8.28 -12.73 4.64
CA THR A 443 -8.70 -13.32 3.36
C THR A 443 -8.15 -12.50 2.19
N GLY A 444 -8.25 -11.17 2.23
CA GLY A 444 -7.67 -10.29 1.20
C GLY A 444 -6.14 -10.37 1.12
N LEU A 445 -5.46 -10.41 2.26
CA LEU A 445 -4.00 -10.59 2.32
C LEU A 445 -3.57 -11.95 1.74
N GLY A 446 -4.26 -13.02 2.12
CA GLY A 446 -4.02 -14.37 1.60
C GLY A 446 -4.27 -14.46 0.09
N ALA A 447 -5.35 -13.84 -0.39
CA ALA A 447 -5.64 -13.76 -1.82
C ALA A 447 -4.50 -13.09 -2.61
N GLY A 448 -3.95 -11.99 -2.10
CA GLY A 448 -2.79 -11.33 -2.70
C GLY A 448 -1.56 -12.25 -2.80
N LEU A 449 -1.26 -13.02 -1.74
CA LEU A 449 -0.14 -13.97 -1.74
C LEU A 449 -0.36 -15.11 -2.73
N VAL A 450 -1.57 -15.69 -2.79
CA VAL A 450 -1.91 -16.76 -3.73
C VAL A 450 -1.81 -16.26 -5.17
N ILE A 451 -2.26 -15.04 -5.47
CA ILE A 451 -2.11 -14.44 -6.81
C ILE A 451 -0.63 -14.22 -7.15
N ALA A 452 0.20 -13.78 -6.20
CA ALA A 452 1.63 -13.60 -6.42
C ALA A 452 2.33 -14.93 -6.74
N TRP A 453 2.11 -15.97 -5.94
CA TRP A 453 2.69 -17.30 -6.17
C TRP A 453 2.16 -17.97 -7.45
N GLY A 454 0.86 -17.81 -7.72
CA GLY A 454 0.26 -18.27 -8.97
C GLY A 454 0.90 -17.59 -10.19
N SER A 455 1.07 -16.27 -10.12
CA SER A 455 1.74 -15.50 -11.18
C SER A 455 3.19 -15.93 -11.37
N GLU A 456 3.94 -16.19 -10.29
CA GLU A 456 5.31 -16.70 -10.39
C GLU A 456 5.37 -18.07 -11.08
N ARG A 457 4.50 -19.02 -10.69
CA ARG A 457 4.46 -20.38 -11.27
C ARG A 457 4.28 -20.37 -12.79
N TYR A 458 3.58 -19.38 -13.34
CA TYR A 458 3.32 -19.25 -14.77
C TYR A 458 4.28 -18.31 -15.51
N THR A 459 5.12 -17.55 -14.80
CA THR A 459 6.02 -16.57 -15.43
C THR A 459 7.51 -16.90 -15.24
N ALA A 460 7.93 -17.46 -14.11
CA ALA A 460 9.34 -17.77 -13.87
C ALA A 460 9.81 -19.01 -14.64
N TYR A 461 11.03 -18.95 -15.20
CA TYR A 461 11.60 -20.02 -16.04
C TYR A 461 11.96 -21.30 -15.28
N ASP A 462 11.96 -21.26 -13.94
CA ASP A 462 12.19 -22.43 -13.10
C ASP A 462 11.01 -23.41 -13.12
N TYR A 463 9.86 -22.98 -13.63
CA TYR A 463 8.61 -23.72 -13.62
C TYR A 463 8.21 -24.26 -14.99
N GLU A 464 7.58 -25.44 -14.97
CA GLU A 464 7.14 -26.16 -16.18
C GLU A 464 6.36 -25.35 -17.24
N PRO A 465 5.39 -24.45 -16.92
CA PRO A 465 4.68 -23.68 -17.94
C PRO A 465 5.63 -22.90 -18.84
N THR A 466 6.55 -22.14 -18.25
CA THR A 466 7.54 -21.34 -18.98
C THR A 466 8.56 -22.23 -19.69
N GLN A 467 9.04 -23.30 -19.04
CA GLN A 467 9.94 -24.27 -19.68
C GLN A 467 9.29 -24.98 -20.88
N GLY A 468 7.98 -25.24 -20.80
CA GLY A 468 7.20 -25.84 -21.87
C GLY A 468 7.14 -24.94 -23.11
N ILE A 469 6.89 -23.65 -22.91
CA ILE A 469 6.94 -22.65 -24.00
C ILE A 469 8.35 -22.57 -24.59
N ALA A 470 9.38 -22.51 -23.75
CA ALA A 470 10.77 -22.46 -24.21
C ALA A 470 11.16 -23.70 -25.04
N LYS A 471 10.72 -24.90 -24.65
CA LYS A 471 10.95 -26.15 -25.42
C LYS A 471 10.28 -26.12 -26.80
N GLN A 472 9.15 -25.43 -26.95
CA GLN A 472 8.47 -25.27 -28.23
C GLN A 472 9.19 -24.31 -29.19
N SER A 473 10.24 -23.60 -28.74
CA SER A 473 11.07 -22.77 -29.64
C SER A 473 11.80 -23.60 -30.69
N VAL A 474 12.10 -24.88 -30.41
CA VAL A 474 12.76 -25.79 -31.35
C VAL A 474 11.91 -26.05 -32.60
N THR A 475 10.58 -25.96 -32.48
CA THR A 475 9.64 -26.15 -33.61
C THR A 475 9.28 -24.85 -34.32
N GLY A 476 9.81 -23.71 -33.85
CA GLY A 476 9.68 -22.40 -34.49
C GLY A 476 8.76 -21.41 -33.77
N PRO A 477 8.67 -20.14 -34.25
CA PRO A 477 7.96 -19.07 -33.56
C PRO A 477 6.45 -19.29 -33.42
N ALA A 478 5.82 -19.94 -34.41
CA ALA A 478 4.37 -20.17 -34.41
C ALA A 478 3.94 -21.04 -33.22
N THR A 479 4.70 -22.10 -32.92
CA THR A 479 4.41 -22.96 -31.76
C THR A 479 4.64 -22.23 -30.44
N VAL A 480 5.66 -21.38 -30.35
CA VAL A 480 5.90 -20.53 -29.16
C VAL A 480 4.72 -19.60 -28.91
N ILE A 481 4.18 -18.95 -29.94
CA ILE A 481 3.02 -18.06 -29.81
C ILE A 481 1.77 -18.85 -29.36
N ILE A 482 1.50 -20.00 -29.99
CA ILE A 482 0.35 -20.85 -29.63
C ILE A 482 0.48 -21.34 -28.18
N GLY A 483 1.64 -21.87 -27.80
CA GLY A 483 1.91 -22.32 -26.45
C GLY A 483 1.83 -21.20 -25.41
N GLY A 484 2.40 -20.03 -25.72
CA GLY A 484 2.34 -18.85 -24.87
C GLY A 484 0.91 -18.36 -24.64
N LEU A 485 0.10 -18.27 -25.71
CA LEU A 485 -1.32 -17.92 -25.61
C LEU A 485 -2.10 -18.94 -24.78
N ALA A 486 -1.88 -20.24 -25.03
CA ALA A 486 -2.54 -21.31 -24.28
C ALA A 486 -2.20 -21.24 -22.78
N VAL A 487 -0.91 -21.11 -22.44
CA VAL A 487 -0.46 -20.96 -21.04
C VAL A 487 -1.00 -19.68 -20.42
N GLY A 488 -1.05 -18.57 -21.16
CA GLY A 488 -1.64 -17.31 -20.70
C GLY A 488 -3.14 -17.42 -20.39
N MET A 489 -3.90 -18.13 -21.22
CA MET A 489 -5.31 -18.40 -20.94
C MET A 489 -5.47 -19.31 -19.72
N MET A 490 -4.63 -20.34 -19.60
CA MET A 490 -4.62 -21.23 -18.43
C MET A 490 -4.23 -20.49 -17.14
N SER A 491 -3.29 -19.55 -17.15
CA SER A 491 -2.84 -18.90 -15.92
C SER A 491 -3.93 -18.09 -15.21
N THR A 492 -4.98 -17.68 -15.93
CA THR A 492 -6.08 -16.85 -15.39
C THR A 492 -6.95 -17.55 -14.34
N TRP A 493 -7.00 -18.89 -14.30
CA TRP A 493 -7.90 -19.59 -13.38
C TRP A 493 -7.50 -19.37 -11.91
N ILE A 494 -6.20 -19.29 -11.59
CA ILE A 494 -5.75 -19.08 -10.20
C ILE A 494 -6.22 -17.71 -9.70
N PRO A 495 -5.92 -16.58 -10.37
CA PRO A 495 -6.42 -15.28 -9.93
C PRO A 495 -7.95 -15.21 -9.87
N ILE A 496 -8.66 -15.71 -10.90
CA ILE A 496 -10.12 -15.62 -10.95
C ILE A 496 -10.77 -16.39 -9.78
N MET A 497 -10.37 -17.64 -9.56
CA MET A 497 -10.91 -18.45 -8.46
C MET A 497 -10.54 -17.86 -7.10
N THR A 498 -9.32 -17.35 -6.95
CA THR A 498 -8.87 -16.72 -5.72
C THR A 498 -9.70 -15.48 -5.40
N VAL A 499 -9.91 -14.59 -6.37
CA VAL A 499 -10.74 -13.38 -6.20
C VAL A 499 -12.20 -13.76 -5.90
N ALA A 500 -12.77 -14.74 -6.61
CA ALA A 500 -14.13 -15.19 -6.37
C ALA A 500 -14.33 -15.74 -4.95
N VAL A 501 -13.47 -16.66 -4.51
CA VAL A 501 -13.51 -17.23 -3.16
C VAL A 501 -13.26 -16.16 -2.10
N ALA A 502 -12.25 -15.30 -2.29
CA ALA A 502 -11.95 -14.22 -1.36
C ALA A 502 -13.11 -13.23 -1.23
N THR A 503 -13.79 -12.91 -2.34
CA THR A 503 -14.96 -12.03 -2.35
C THR A 503 -16.12 -12.67 -1.57
N LEU A 504 -16.43 -13.95 -1.82
CA LEU A 504 -17.51 -14.65 -1.11
C LEU A 504 -17.22 -14.76 0.39
N LEU A 505 -15.99 -15.10 0.78
CA LEU A 505 -15.58 -15.18 2.18
C LEU A 505 -15.62 -13.81 2.85
N ALA A 506 -15.04 -12.77 2.23
CA ALA A 506 -15.06 -11.42 2.78
C ALA A 506 -16.48 -10.86 2.89
N PHE A 507 -17.35 -11.14 1.92
CA PHE A 507 -18.76 -10.77 1.95
C PHE A 507 -19.52 -11.47 3.09
N GLY A 508 -19.33 -12.79 3.24
CA GLY A 508 -19.94 -13.56 4.33
C GLY A 508 -19.46 -13.12 5.72
N PHE A 509 -18.15 -12.89 5.88
CA PHE A 509 -17.60 -12.32 7.13
C PHE A 509 -18.05 -10.87 7.36
N GLY A 510 -18.36 -10.14 6.28
CA GLY A 510 -18.93 -8.80 6.30
C GLY A 510 -20.38 -8.72 6.77
N GLY A 511 -21.07 -9.87 6.91
CA GLY A 511 -22.49 -9.95 7.28
C GLY A 511 -23.46 -9.83 6.10
N GLY A 512 -22.98 -10.11 4.88
CA GLY A 512 -23.77 -10.10 3.64
C GLY A 512 -24.65 -11.32 3.41
#